data_AF-A0A162X1H9-F1
#
_entry.id   AF-A0A162X1H9-F1
#
_cell.length_a   1.000
_cell.length_b   1.000
_cell.length_c   1.000
_cell.angle_alpha   90.00
_cell.angle_beta   90.00
_cell.angle_gamma   90.00
#
_symmetry.space_group_name_H-M   'P 1'
#
loop_
_entity.id
_entity.type
_entity.pdbx_description
1 polymer ?
#
loop_
_entity_poly.entity_id
_entity_poly.type
_entity_poly.pdbx_seq_one_letter_code
_entity_poly.pdbx_strand_id
1 'polypeptide(L)'
;MDTTHDPNAKNEHVPATQDDLTLALDILESHSFIKNAEFTMTSRRLFLTKNGCIGLGPAITSPGDICCVISGANIPHVLRPFNSDTYLMVGECYVQSIMHGEAVKDTPQWCNIILE
;
A
#
# COMPACT_ATOMS: atom_id res chain seq x y z
N MET A 1 11.36 23.43 61.09
CA MET A 1 12.29 23.02 60.03
C MET A 1 11.54 23.24 58.73
N ASP A 2 11.73 24.43 58.17
CA ASP A 2 11.03 24.93 56.99
C ASP A 2 11.92 24.65 55.79
N THR A 3 11.48 23.77 54.89
CA THR A 3 12.18 23.45 53.64
C THR A 3 11.66 24.41 52.57
N THR A 4 12.38 25.51 52.37
CA THR A 4 12.11 26.48 51.31
C THR A 4 12.12 25.79 49.95
N HIS A 5 10.97 25.74 49.29
CA HIS A 5 10.85 25.42 47.86
C HIS A 5 11.42 26.60 47.09
N ASP A 6 12.56 26.43 46.43
CA ASP A 6 13.16 27.48 45.59
C ASP A 6 12.29 27.68 44.34
N PRO A 7 11.58 28.82 44.20
CA PRO A 7 10.69 29.08 43.06
C PRO A 7 11.46 29.40 41.77
N ASN A 8 12.80 29.39 41.81
CA ASN A 8 13.66 29.82 40.73
C ASN A 8 14.50 28.69 40.11
N ALA A 9 14.09 27.42 40.29
CA ALA A 9 14.60 26.31 39.50
C ALA A 9 14.31 26.59 38.03
N LYS A 10 15.27 27.23 37.36
CA LYS A 10 15.19 27.61 35.96
C LYS A 10 14.87 26.37 35.16
N ASN A 11 13.73 26.38 34.48
CA ASN A 11 13.43 25.40 33.46
C ASN A 11 14.37 25.69 32.29
N GLU A 12 15.63 25.25 32.42
CA GLU A 12 16.65 25.45 31.40
C GLU A 12 16.21 24.68 30.16
N HIS A 13 15.85 25.42 29.11
CA HIS A 13 15.55 24.82 27.82
C HIS A 13 16.86 24.30 27.25
N VAL A 14 17.12 23.01 27.48
CA VAL A 14 18.18 22.29 26.78
C VAL A 14 17.75 22.21 25.31
N PRO A 15 18.51 22.78 24.35
CA PRO A 15 18.20 22.66 22.94
C PRO A 15 18.33 21.20 22.51
N ALA A 16 17.41 20.72 21.67
CA ALA A 16 17.54 19.40 21.07
C ALA A 16 18.87 19.28 20.33
N THR A 17 19.59 18.19 20.58
CA THR A 17 20.85 17.92 19.88
C THR A 17 20.58 17.50 18.43
N GLN A 18 21.62 17.50 17.60
CA GLN A 18 21.52 17.01 16.23
C GLN A 18 21.10 15.53 16.18
N ASP A 19 21.52 14.74 17.17
CA ASP A 19 21.16 13.33 17.29
C ASP A 19 19.68 13.18 17.68
N ASP A 20 19.16 14.05 18.56
CA ASP A 20 17.73 14.07 18.91
C ASP A 20 16.86 14.42 17.69
N LEU A 21 17.31 15.38 16.87
CA LEU A 21 16.62 15.75 15.63
C LEU A 21 16.65 14.62 14.60
N THR A 22 17.77 13.91 14.49
CA THR A 22 17.93 12.78 13.56
C THR A 22 17.06 11.62 13.97
N LEU A 23 17.05 11.27 15.27
CA LEU A 23 16.17 10.24 15.80
C LEU A 23 14.68 10.59 15.62
N ALA A 24 14.30 11.85 15.82
CA ALA A 24 12.94 12.31 15.58
C ALA A 24 12.54 12.19 14.10
N LEU A 25 13.45 12.51 13.17
CA LEU A 25 13.22 12.33 11.73
C LEU A 25 13.04 10.85 11.37
N ASP A 26 13.90 9.97 11.88
CA ASP A 26 13.78 8.52 11.66
C ASP A 26 12.45 7.95 12.19
N ILE A 27 12.00 8.42 13.36
CA ILE A 27 10.71 8.04 13.95
C ILE A 27 9.54 8.56 13.09
N LEU A 28 9.62 9.80 12.60
CA LEU A 28 8.59 10.38 11.74
C LEU A 28 8.51 9.68 10.38
N GLU A 29 9.65 9.39 9.76
CA GLU A 29 9.73 8.63 8.52
C GLU A 29 9.18 7.21 8.72
N SER A 30 9.57 6.53 9.79
CA SER A 30 9.05 5.21 10.16
C SER A 30 7.53 5.24 10.39
N HIS A 31 7.00 6.28 11.03
CA HIS A 31 5.56 6.43 11.21
C HIS A 31 4.82 6.63 9.89
N SER A 32 5.39 7.41 8.96
CA SER A 32 4.80 7.58 7.62
C SER A 32 4.80 6.27 6.85
N PHE A 33 5.89 5.50 6.92
CA PHE A 33 6.02 4.19 6.30
C PHE A 33 5.03 3.20 6.89
N ILE A 34 4.94 3.09 8.21
CA ILE A 34 3.99 2.18 8.89
C ILE A 34 2.55 2.57 8.57
N LYS A 35 2.19 3.86 8.58
CA LYS A 35 0.84 4.30 8.22
C LYS A 35 0.50 4.03 6.76
N ASN A 36 1.44 4.22 5.85
CA ASN A 36 1.23 3.94 4.43
C ASN A 36 1.15 2.43 4.16
N ALA A 37 2.00 1.64 4.82
CA ALA A 37 1.95 0.18 4.79
C ALA A 37 0.65 -0.33 5.40
N GLU A 38 0.23 0.20 6.55
CA GLU A 38 -1.06 -0.10 7.19
C GLU A 38 -2.21 0.28 6.27
N PHE A 39 -2.22 1.46 5.65
CA PHE A 39 -3.27 1.82 4.70
C PHE A 39 -3.30 0.91 3.45
N THR A 40 -2.13 0.47 2.99
CA THR A 40 -2.00 -0.40 1.81
C THR A 40 -2.33 -1.87 2.13
N MET A 41 -2.10 -2.30 3.37
CA MET A 41 -2.24 -3.70 3.82
C MET A 41 -3.51 -3.96 4.63
N THR A 42 -3.96 -3.00 5.43
CA THR A 42 -5.23 -3.02 6.17
C THR A 42 -6.36 -2.78 5.16
N SER A 43 -7.43 -3.56 5.23
CA SER A 43 -8.49 -3.65 4.20
C SER A 43 -8.11 -4.42 2.94
N ARG A 44 -7.22 -5.42 3.06
CA ARG A 44 -6.97 -6.41 2.01
C ARG A 44 -7.56 -7.77 2.39
N ARG A 45 -7.90 -8.58 1.38
CA ARG A 45 -8.40 -9.94 1.55
C ARG A 45 -7.40 -10.93 0.94
N LEU A 46 -6.98 -11.90 1.73
CA LEU A 46 -6.21 -13.05 1.24
C LEU A 46 -7.13 -13.93 0.38
N PHE A 47 -6.64 -14.36 -0.77
CA PHE A 47 -7.37 -15.27 -1.65
C PHE A 47 -6.46 -16.34 -2.25
N LEU A 48 -7.08 -17.43 -2.69
CA LEU A 48 -6.44 -18.48 -3.46
C LEU A 48 -7.10 -18.53 -4.84
N THR A 49 -6.31 -18.46 -5.89
CA THR A 49 -6.80 -18.60 -7.27
C THR A 49 -7.07 -20.07 -7.60
N LYS A 50 -7.87 -20.34 -8.64
CA LYS A 50 -8.16 -21.72 -9.08
C LYS A 50 -6.92 -22.50 -9.54
N ASN A 51 -5.89 -21.80 -9.99
CA ASN A 51 -4.58 -22.38 -10.35
C ASN A 51 -3.61 -22.44 -9.14
N GLY A 52 -4.09 -22.27 -7.91
CA GLY A 52 -3.31 -22.49 -6.69
C GLY A 52 -2.35 -21.37 -6.30
N CYS A 53 -2.46 -20.19 -6.90
CA CYS A 53 -1.64 -19.03 -6.54
C CYS A 53 -2.26 -18.29 -5.36
N ILE A 54 -1.43 -17.89 -4.41
CA ILE A 54 -1.83 -17.05 -3.28
C ILE A 54 -1.78 -15.58 -3.71
N GLY A 55 -2.80 -14.82 -3.32
CA GLY A 55 -2.88 -13.40 -3.59
C GLY A 55 -3.53 -12.59 -2.48
N LEU A 56 -3.38 -11.28 -2.58
CA LEU A 56 -3.88 -10.28 -1.65
C LEU A 56 -4.55 -9.15 -2.44
N GLY A 57 -5.87 -9.05 -2.34
CA GLY A 57 -6.69 -8.09 -3.10
C GLY A 57 -7.47 -7.14 -2.20
N PRO A 58 -8.31 -6.25 -2.75
CA PRO A 58 -9.16 -5.36 -1.97
C PRO A 58 -10.08 -6.13 -1.01
N ALA A 59 -10.50 -5.52 0.11
CA ALA A 59 -11.37 -6.15 1.12
C ALA A 59 -12.65 -6.78 0.54
N ILE A 60 -13.15 -6.21 -0.57
CA ILE A 60 -14.37 -6.62 -1.26
C ILE A 60 -14.16 -7.76 -2.29
N THR A 61 -12.92 -8.24 -2.46
CA THR A 61 -12.59 -9.40 -3.31
C THR A 61 -13.42 -10.60 -2.89
N SER A 62 -14.04 -11.32 -3.81
CA SER A 62 -14.97 -12.40 -3.51
C SER A 62 -14.84 -13.57 -4.49
N PRO A 63 -15.28 -14.80 -4.13
CA PRO A 63 -15.31 -15.92 -5.06
C PRO A 63 -16.07 -15.55 -6.35
N GLY A 64 -15.46 -15.86 -7.50
CA GLY A 64 -15.98 -15.47 -8.82
C GLY A 64 -15.29 -14.25 -9.43
N ASP A 65 -14.56 -13.47 -8.63
CA ASP A 65 -13.68 -12.43 -9.16
C ASP A 65 -12.49 -13.05 -9.92
N ILE A 66 -11.96 -12.27 -10.86
CA ILE A 66 -10.90 -12.67 -11.78
C ILE A 66 -9.67 -11.79 -11.53
N CYS A 67 -8.50 -12.40 -11.44
CA CYS A 67 -7.24 -11.67 -11.45
C CYS A 67 -6.75 -11.49 -12.88
N CYS A 68 -6.44 -10.27 -13.28
CA CYS A 68 -5.99 -9.94 -14.63
C CYS A 68 -4.83 -8.94 -14.58
N VAL A 69 -3.87 -9.06 -15.49
CA VAL A 69 -2.91 -7.99 -15.77
C VAL A 69 -3.50 -7.18 -16.92
N ILE A 70 -3.98 -5.98 -16.60
CA ILE A 70 -4.47 -5.05 -17.62
C ILE A 70 -3.26 -4.60 -18.42
N SER A 71 -3.39 -4.63 -19.74
CA SER A 71 -2.31 -4.19 -20.60
C SER A 71 -1.87 -2.77 -20.20
N GLY A 72 -0.57 -2.53 -20.09
CA GLY A 72 -0.01 -1.24 -19.72
C GLY A 72 -0.01 -0.94 -18.21
N ALA A 73 -0.71 -1.74 -17.40
CA ALA A 73 -0.56 -1.72 -15.96
C ALA A 73 0.73 -2.44 -15.54
N ASN A 74 1.36 -1.94 -14.49
CA ASN A 74 2.55 -2.53 -13.88
C ASN A 74 2.22 -3.60 -12.83
N ILE A 75 0.94 -3.76 -12.46
CA ILE A 75 0.49 -4.67 -11.40
C ILE A 75 -0.81 -5.40 -11.76
N PRO A 76 -1.09 -6.57 -11.16
CA PRO A 76 -2.36 -7.26 -11.32
C PRO A 76 -3.55 -6.52 -10.70
N HIS A 77 -4.74 -6.79 -11.23
CA HIS A 77 -6.02 -6.21 -10.81
C HIS A 77 -7.07 -7.30 -10.59
N VAL A 78 -7.95 -7.08 -9.64
CA VAL A 78 -9.18 -7.85 -9.43
C VAL A 78 -10.30 -7.22 -10.25
N LEU A 79 -10.92 -8.02 -11.10
CA LEU A 79 -12.06 -7.67 -11.93
C LEU A 79 -13.26 -8.54 -11.56
N ARG A 80 -14.45 -7.96 -11.56
CA ARG A 80 -15.70 -8.69 -11.31
C ARG A 80 -16.56 -8.69 -12.57
N PRO A 81 -16.94 -9.88 -13.11
CA PRO A 81 -17.88 -9.94 -14.22
C PRO A 81 -19.17 -9.19 -13.90
N PHE A 82 -19.65 -8.35 -14.84
CA PHE A 82 -20.89 -7.59 -14.69
C PHE A 82 -21.94 -7.99 -15.72
N ASN A 83 -21.55 -8.06 -17.00
CA ASN A 83 -22.35 -8.62 -18.09
C ASN A 83 -21.43 -9.39 -19.06
N SER A 84 -21.89 -9.72 -20.27
CA SER A 84 -21.15 -10.57 -21.21
C SER A 84 -19.75 -10.07 -21.53
N ASP A 85 -19.58 -8.74 -21.62
CA ASP A 85 -18.36 -8.13 -22.17
C ASP A 85 -17.79 -7.02 -21.28
N THR A 86 -18.34 -6.82 -20.08
CA THR A 86 -17.87 -5.80 -19.14
C THR A 86 -17.59 -6.36 -17.76
N TYR A 87 -16.63 -5.71 -17.12
CA TYR A 87 -16.15 -6.04 -15.80
C TYR A 87 -16.11 -4.78 -14.94
N LEU A 88 -16.45 -4.92 -13.66
CA LEU A 88 -16.20 -3.89 -12.68
C LEU A 88 -14.76 -3.97 -12.21
N MET A 89 -14.10 -2.81 -12.14
CA MET A 89 -12.81 -2.67 -11.48
C MET A 89 -13.01 -2.80 -9.97
N VAL A 90 -12.56 -3.91 -9.39
CA VAL A 90 -12.60 -4.11 -7.93
C VAL A 90 -11.40 -3.42 -7.27
N GLY A 91 -10.23 -3.51 -7.91
CA GLY A 91 -9.02 -2.78 -7.52
C GLY A 91 -7.75 -3.60 -7.71
N GLU A 92 -6.62 -2.98 -7.36
CA GLU A 92 -5.28 -3.55 -7.50
C GLU A 92 -5.05 -4.72 -6.53
N CYS A 93 -4.28 -5.73 -6.95
CA CYS A 93 -3.91 -6.86 -6.10
C CYS A 93 -2.47 -7.30 -6.28
N TYR A 94 -2.00 -8.03 -5.26
CA TYR A 94 -0.74 -8.77 -5.30
C TYR A 94 -1.03 -10.24 -5.56
N VAL A 95 -0.28 -10.87 -6.46
CA VAL A 95 -0.31 -12.32 -6.67
C VAL A 95 1.11 -12.81 -6.85
N GLN A 96 1.56 -13.68 -5.94
CA GLN A 96 2.96 -14.08 -5.82
C GLN A 96 3.59 -14.58 -7.14
N SER A 97 2.83 -15.33 -7.93
CA SER A 97 3.35 -16.02 -9.12
C SER A 97 3.36 -15.17 -10.40
N ILE A 98 2.84 -13.94 -10.38
CA ILE A 98 2.68 -13.11 -11.59
C ILE A 98 3.10 -11.65 -11.42
N MET A 99 3.45 -11.24 -10.19
CA MET A 99 3.79 -9.85 -9.87
C MET A 99 5.10 -9.39 -10.53
N HIS A 100 5.99 -10.29 -10.94
CA HIS A 100 7.27 -9.96 -11.58
C HIS A 100 7.22 -10.11 -13.11
N GLY A 101 6.02 -10.06 -13.68
CA GLY A 101 5.81 -10.08 -15.14
C GLY A 101 5.66 -11.48 -15.75
N GLU A 102 5.62 -12.54 -14.95
CA GLU A 102 5.53 -13.93 -15.41
C GLU A 102 4.22 -14.22 -16.18
N ALA A 103 3.18 -13.41 -15.96
CA ALA A 103 1.90 -13.52 -16.65
C ALA A 103 1.91 -13.00 -18.09
N VAL A 104 2.89 -12.19 -18.49
CA VAL A 104 2.89 -11.49 -19.78
C VAL A 104 4.05 -12.00 -20.64
N LYS A 105 3.75 -12.63 -21.77
CA LYS A 105 4.77 -13.17 -22.70
C LYS A 105 5.05 -12.27 -23.89
N ASP A 106 4.09 -11.42 -24.28
CA ASP A 106 4.17 -10.51 -25.43
C ASP A 106 3.66 -9.12 -25.03
N THR A 107 4.37 -8.05 -25.42
CA THR A 107 3.93 -6.67 -25.20
C THR A 107 3.09 -6.21 -26.39
N PRO A 108 1.80 -5.85 -26.21
CA PRO A 108 0.99 -5.34 -27.31
C PRO A 108 1.47 -3.96 -27.76
N GLN A 109 1.24 -3.65 -29.05
CA GLN A 109 1.48 -2.32 -29.61
C GLN A 109 0.34 -1.37 -29.24
N TRP A 110 0.70 -0.14 -28.88
CA TRP A 110 -0.22 0.88 -28.36
C TRP A 110 -0.55 1.94 -29.41
N CYS A 111 -1.83 2.29 -29.53
CA CYS A 111 -2.25 3.53 -30.17
C CYS A 111 -2.49 4.59 -29.10
N ASN A 112 -1.98 5.81 -29.32
CA ASN A 112 -2.25 6.94 -28.43
C ASN A 112 -3.70 7.38 -28.61
N ILE A 113 -4.47 7.39 -27.52
CA ILE A 113 -5.78 8.04 -27.43
C ILE A 113 -5.60 9.28 -26.56
N ILE A 114 -5.57 10.45 -27.20
CA ILE A 114 -5.45 11.74 -26.52
C ILE A 114 -6.88 12.24 -26.30
N LEU A 115 -7.24 12.55 -25.05
CA LEU A 115 -8.53 13.14 -24.69
C LEU A 115 -8.44 14.67 -24.82
N GLU A 116 -9.49 15.30 -25.34
CA GLU A 116 -9.67 16.77 -25.38
C GLU A 116 -10.16 17.32 -24.04
#